data_AF-A0A7C4AHY7-F1
#
_entry.id   AF-A0A7C4AHY7-F1
#
_cell.length_a   1.000
_cell.length_b   1.000
_cell.length_c   1.000
_cell.angle_alpha   90.00
_cell.angle_beta   90.00
_cell.angle_gamma   90.00
#
_symmetry.space_group_name_H-M   'P 1'
#
loop_
_entity.id
_entity.type
_entity.pdbx_description
1 polymer ?
#
loop_
_entity_poly.entity_id
_entity_poly.type
_entity_poly.pdbx_seq_one_letter_code
_entity_poly.pdbx_strand_id
1 'polypeptide(L)'
;MTAEKLLSVRDLEVSFALRSGTYKAVKGVSFDLDKGERLGLVGESGAGKSITGFSIINLISAPGRITGGSVLFEGTDLSKLPPEAMRHIRGNRVAMIFQDPMMTLNPVLTIGQQMLETIRAHMSVSDAEARRIAVEKL
;
A
#
# COMPACT_ATOMS: atom_id res chain seq x y z
N MET A 1 24.15 -9.30 -15.18
CA MET A 1 23.46 -8.05 -14.79
C MET A 1 22.66 -8.39 -13.55
N THR A 2 22.98 -7.78 -12.41
CA THR A 2 22.17 -7.95 -11.18
C THR A 2 20.82 -7.30 -11.41
N ALA A 3 19.73 -8.06 -11.22
CA ALA A 3 18.39 -7.55 -11.37
C ALA A 3 18.16 -6.35 -10.45
N GLU A 4 17.59 -5.27 -11.00
CA GLU A 4 17.27 -4.06 -10.27
C GLU A 4 16.11 -4.36 -9.30
N LYS A 5 16.37 -4.26 -8.00
CA LYS A 5 15.35 -4.47 -6.96
C LYS A 5 14.33 -3.33 -7.02
N LEU A 6 13.08 -3.65 -7.35
CA LEU A 6 11.98 -2.69 -7.33
C LEU A 6 11.52 -2.42 -5.90
N LEU A 7 11.39 -3.49 -5.11
CA LEU A 7 11.01 -3.44 -3.70
C LEU A 7 11.93 -4.34 -2.88
N SER A 8 12.42 -3.82 -1.77
CA SER A 8 13.17 -4.58 -0.76
C SER A 8 12.55 -4.36 0.61
N VAL A 9 12.05 -5.42 1.22
CA VAL A 9 11.58 -5.44 2.61
C VAL A 9 12.67 -6.06 3.47
N ARG A 10 13.03 -5.40 4.57
CA ARG A 10 14.14 -5.81 5.45
C ARG A 10 13.70 -5.75 6.90
N ASP A 11 13.74 -6.90 7.56
CA ASP A 11 13.48 -7.13 8.98
C ASP A 11 12.21 -6.42 9.46
N LEU A 12 11.18 -6.41 8.60
CA LEU A 12 9.95 -5.67 8.84
C LEU A 12 9.23 -6.23 10.07
N GLU A 13 8.95 -5.34 11.02
CA GLU A 13 8.16 -5.66 12.21
C GLU A 13 6.95 -4.76 12.31
N VAL A 14 5.78 -5.33 12.59
CA VAL A 14 4.55 -4.58 12.82
C VAL A 14 3.92 -5.06 14.11
N SER A 15 3.60 -4.12 15.00
CA SER A 15 3.03 -4.40 16.31
C SER A 15 1.81 -3.55 16.61
N PHE A 16 0.88 -4.12 17.38
CA PHE A 16 -0.36 -3.48 17.84
C PHE A 16 -0.33 -3.37 19.36
N ALA A 17 -0.61 -2.16 19.87
CA ALA A 17 -0.79 -1.98 21.30
C ALA A 17 -2.18 -2.46 21.73
N LEU A 18 -2.24 -3.38 22.68
CA LEU A 18 -3.45 -3.91 23.29
C LEU A 18 -3.45 -3.60 24.80
N ARG A 19 -4.61 -3.68 25.45
CA ARG A 19 -4.70 -3.49 26.91
C ARG A 19 -3.87 -4.51 27.69
N SER A 20 -3.74 -5.73 27.16
CA SER A 20 -2.99 -6.84 27.77
C SER A 20 -1.51 -6.88 27.39
N GLY A 21 -1.02 -5.96 26.56
CA GLY A 21 0.37 -5.93 26.11
C GLY A 21 0.51 -5.59 24.62
N THR A 22 1.62 -5.98 24.02
CA THR A 22 1.89 -5.72 22.60
C THR A 22 1.76 -7.00 21.79
N TYR A 23 0.95 -6.97 20.73
CA TYR A 23 0.84 -8.08 19.78
C TYR A 23 1.68 -7.79 18.54
N LYS A 24 2.70 -8.63 18.28
CA LYS A 24 3.57 -8.52 17.11
C LYS A 24 3.00 -9.36 15.96
N ALA A 25 2.37 -8.68 15.00
CA ALA A 25 1.69 -9.30 13.85
C ALA A 25 2.65 -9.68 12.71
N VAL A 26 3.76 -8.95 12.58
CA VAL A 26 4.85 -9.26 11.62
C VAL A 26 6.17 -9.27 12.39
N LYS A 27 6.97 -10.32 12.22
CA LYS A 27 8.13 -10.66 13.08
C LYS A 27 9.42 -10.78 12.28
N GLY A 28 9.90 -9.68 11.69
CA GLY A 28 11.18 -9.65 10.99
C GLY A 28 11.12 -10.26 9.59
N VAL A 29 10.12 -9.87 8.79
CA VAL A 29 9.98 -10.37 7.41
C VAL A 29 10.97 -9.66 6.48
N SER A 30 11.67 -10.44 5.65
CA SER A 30 12.63 -9.96 4.66
C SER A 30 12.41 -10.64 3.32
N PHE A 31 12.26 -9.86 2.25
CA PHE A 31 12.19 -10.36 0.87
C PHE A 31 12.51 -9.25 -0.13
N ASP A 32 12.77 -9.65 -1.37
CA ASP A 32 12.94 -8.77 -2.51
C ASP A 32 11.91 -9.06 -3.58
N LEU A 33 11.59 -8.04 -4.38
CA LEU A 33 10.83 -8.15 -5.61
C LEU A 33 11.57 -7.38 -6.71
N ASP A 34 11.93 -8.09 -7.76
CA ASP A 34 12.58 -7.53 -8.94
C ASP A 34 11.56 -6.86 -9.87
N LYS A 35 12.03 -5.93 -10.70
CA LYS A 35 11.16 -5.30 -11.70
C LYS A 35 10.62 -6.35 -12.68
N GLY A 36 9.29 -6.43 -12.79
CA GLY A 36 8.60 -7.39 -13.66
C GLY A 36 8.36 -8.76 -13.03
N GLU A 37 8.87 -8.99 -11.81
CA GLU A 37 8.61 -10.20 -11.05
C GLU A 37 7.19 -10.20 -10.46
N ARG A 38 6.65 -11.39 -10.21
CA ARG A 38 5.39 -11.58 -9.49
C ARG A 38 5.68 -12.40 -8.24
N LEU A 39 5.45 -11.82 -7.07
CA LEU A 39 5.64 -12.49 -5.79
C LEU A 39 4.29 -12.82 -5.15
N GLY A 40 4.15 -14.07 -4.71
CA GLY A 40 3.00 -14.54 -3.94
C GLY A 40 3.36 -14.74 -2.48
N LEU A 41 2.57 -14.16 -1.57
CA LEU A 41 2.68 -14.39 -0.14
C LEU A 41 1.55 -15.32 0.32
N VAL A 42 1.90 -16.54 0.74
CA VAL A 42 0.96 -17.59 1.13
C VAL A 42 1.12 -17.96 2.61
N GLY A 43 0.06 -18.52 3.21
CA GLY A 43 0.03 -18.89 4.61
C GLY A 43 -1.39 -18.91 5.17
N GLU A 44 -1.56 -19.43 6.38
CA GLU A 44 -2.86 -19.57 7.05
C GLU A 44 -3.53 -18.22 7.36
N SER A 45 -4.84 -18.25 7.64
CA SER A 45 -5.55 -17.07 8.13
C SER A 45 -4.88 -16.54 9.40
N GLY A 46 -4.70 -15.22 9.49
CA GLY A 46 -4.01 -14.59 10.63
C GLY A 46 -2.48 -14.65 10.61
N ALA A 47 -1.83 -15.29 9.62
CA ALA A 47 -0.36 -15.36 9.53
C ALA A 47 0.35 -14.02 9.23
N GLY A 48 -0.35 -12.88 9.23
CA GLY A 48 0.23 -11.55 8.99
C GLY A 48 0.38 -11.14 7.53
N LYS A 49 -0.21 -11.89 6.57
CA LYS A 49 -0.12 -11.60 5.13
C LYS A 49 -0.65 -10.21 4.77
N SER A 50 -1.89 -9.90 5.16
CA SER A 50 -2.52 -8.60 4.87
C SER A 50 -1.77 -7.47 5.57
N ILE A 51 -1.32 -7.68 6.81
CA ILE A 51 -0.52 -6.69 7.55
C ILE A 51 0.81 -6.42 6.86
N THR A 52 1.48 -7.45 6.33
CA THR A 52 2.69 -7.30 5.52
C THR A 52 2.39 -6.46 4.28
N GLY A 53 1.34 -6.78 3.52
CA GLY A 53 0.92 -6.00 2.36
C GLY A 53 0.61 -4.53 2.68
N PHE A 54 -0.17 -4.28 3.72
CA PHE A 54 -0.54 -2.92 4.16
C PHE A 54 0.67 -2.12 4.63
N SER A 55 1.64 -2.75 5.29
CA SER A 55 2.84 -2.08 5.78
C SER A 55 3.74 -1.55 4.66
N ILE A 56 3.75 -2.22 3.49
CA ILE A 56 4.56 -1.79 2.34
C ILE A 56 4.21 -0.36 1.92
N ILE A 57 2.93 -0.01 1.93
CA ILE A 57 2.44 1.33 1.60
C ILE A 57 1.98 2.10 2.84
N ASN A 58 2.41 1.70 4.03
CA ASN A 58 2.16 2.36 5.32
C ASN A 58 0.65 2.60 5.63
N LEU A 59 -0.21 1.62 5.30
CA LEU A 59 -1.66 1.64 5.57
C LEU A 59 -2.04 0.89 6.86
N ILE A 60 -1.15 0.87 7.85
CA ILE A 60 -1.45 0.26 9.15
C ILE A 60 -2.27 1.24 9.99
N SER A 61 -3.52 0.87 10.31
CA SER A 61 -4.38 1.66 11.20
C SER A 61 -3.93 1.57 12.66
N ALA A 62 -4.09 2.66 13.40
CA ALA A 62 -3.93 2.67 14.85
C ALA A 62 -4.82 1.58 15.50
N PRO A 63 -4.36 0.89 16.55
CA PRO A 63 -3.11 1.11 17.30
C PRO A 63 -1.87 0.40 16.71
N GLY A 64 -1.96 -0.11 15.49
CA GLY A 64 -0.84 -0.75 14.79
C GLY A 64 0.21 0.26 14.33
N ARG A 65 1.47 -0.16 14.32
CA ARG A 65 2.58 0.60 13.73
C ARG A 65 3.71 -0.31 13.29
N ILE A 66 4.49 0.16 12.31
CA ILE A 66 5.79 -0.44 12.00
C ILE A 66 6.71 -0.15 13.18
N THR A 67 7.26 -1.20 13.80
CA THR A 67 8.13 -1.08 14.99
C THR A 67 9.59 -1.34 14.70
N GLY A 68 9.92 -1.83 13.51
CA GLY A 68 11.28 -2.15 13.11
C GLY A 68 11.38 -2.49 11.62
N GLY A 69 12.61 -2.52 11.11
CA GLY A 69 12.91 -2.79 9.71
C GLY A 69 12.72 -1.59 8.78
N SER A 70 12.66 -1.88 7.49
CA SER A 70 12.48 -0.88 6.42
C SER A 70 11.78 -1.46 5.20
N VAL A 71 11.19 -0.58 4.39
CA VAL A 71 10.54 -0.92 3.12
C VAL A 71 11.10 0.00 2.06
N LEU A 72 12.02 -0.49 1.24
CA LEU A 72 12.67 0.30 0.19
C LEU A 72 11.96 0.07 -1.15
N PHE A 73 11.36 1.12 -1.70
CA PHE A 73 10.81 1.11 -3.05
C PHE A 73 11.66 2.01 -3.93
N GLU A 74 12.27 1.45 -4.98
CA GLU A 74 13.23 2.16 -5.85
C GLU A 74 14.31 2.92 -5.04
N GLY A 75 14.81 2.28 -3.97
CA GLY A 75 15.81 2.84 -3.07
C GLY A 75 15.28 3.84 -2.02
N THR A 76 14.00 4.22 -2.05
CA THR A 76 13.39 5.12 -1.07
C THR A 76 12.70 4.34 0.05
N ASP A 77 13.06 4.60 1.31
CA ASP A 77 12.43 3.94 2.46
C ASP A 77 11.03 4.51 2.77
N LEU A 78 9.99 3.82 2.32
CA LEU A 78 8.59 4.18 2.48
C LEU A 78 8.13 4.17 3.94
N SER A 79 8.78 3.38 4.80
CA SER A 79 8.38 3.25 6.21
C SER A 79 8.62 4.52 7.03
N LYS A 80 9.50 5.41 6.53
CA LYS A 80 9.90 6.67 7.21
C LYS A 80 9.33 7.91 6.53
N LEU A 81 8.63 7.77 5.41
CA LEU A 81 8.10 8.92 4.69
C LEU A 81 6.96 9.59 5.48
N PRO A 82 6.91 10.94 5.50
CA PRO A 82 5.77 11.65 6.06
C PRO A 82 4.50 11.39 5.24
N PRO A 83 3.30 11.57 5.83
CA PRO A 83 2.03 11.27 5.16
C PRO A 83 1.86 11.96 3.80
N GLU A 84 2.34 13.20 3.65
CA GLU A 84 2.26 13.96 2.40
C GLU A 84 3.12 13.33 1.29
N ALA A 85 4.39 13.00 1.58
CA ALA A 85 5.25 12.32 0.62
C ALA A 85 4.69 10.95 0.23
N MET A 86 4.10 10.24 1.19
CA MET A 86 3.47 8.94 0.94
C MET A 86 2.24 9.03 0.03
N ARG A 87 1.52 10.16 0.05
CA ARG A 87 0.39 10.40 -0.86
C ARG A 87 0.79 10.45 -2.33
N HIS A 88 2.03 10.85 -2.64
CA HIS A 88 2.56 10.84 -4.01
C HIS A 88 2.95 9.44 -4.49
N ILE A 89 3.25 8.52 -3.56
CA ILE A 89 3.57 7.12 -3.87
C ILE A 89 2.28 6.32 -4.07
N ARG A 90 1.33 6.46 -3.14
CA ARG A 90 0.02 5.78 -3.21
C ARG A 90 -0.78 6.27 -4.41
N GLY A 91 -1.44 5.34 -5.11
CA GLY A 91 -2.29 5.62 -6.27
C GLY A 91 -1.52 5.84 -7.58
N ASN A 92 -0.38 6.54 -7.53
CA ASN A 92 0.41 6.86 -8.74
C ASN A 92 1.54 5.87 -9.03
N ARG A 93 2.31 5.50 -8.00
CA ARG A 93 3.46 4.58 -8.14
C ARG A 93 3.13 3.17 -7.66
N VAL A 94 2.34 3.08 -6.59
CA VAL A 94 1.88 1.82 -5.99
C VAL A 94 0.39 1.91 -5.73
N ALA A 95 -0.36 0.94 -6.26
CA ALA A 95 -1.79 0.79 -6.04
C ALA A 95 -2.07 -0.50 -5.27
N MET A 96 -3.18 -0.51 -4.51
CA MET A 96 -3.62 -1.68 -3.77
C MET A 96 -5.08 -1.98 -4.12
N ILE A 97 -5.35 -3.25 -4.39
CA ILE A 97 -6.69 -3.80 -4.51
C ILE A 97 -6.97 -4.57 -3.22
N PHE A 98 -7.99 -4.15 -2.47
CA PHE A 98 -8.32 -4.75 -1.19
C PHE A 98 -9.19 -5.99 -1.38
N GLN A 99 -9.18 -6.88 -0.38
CA GLN A 99 -9.92 -8.14 -0.43
C GLN A 99 -11.44 -7.95 -0.43
N ASP A 100 -11.95 -6.93 0.27
CA ASP A 100 -13.37 -6.60 0.32
C ASP A 100 -13.65 -5.31 -0.47
N PRO A 101 -14.30 -5.40 -1.64
CA PRO A 101 -14.60 -4.22 -2.46
C PRO A 101 -15.60 -3.27 -1.78
N MET A 102 -16.50 -3.78 -0.93
CA MET A 102 -17.50 -2.96 -0.23
C MET A 102 -16.88 -2.04 0.81
N MET A 103 -15.66 -2.35 1.28
CA MET A 103 -14.91 -1.45 2.16
C MET A 103 -14.23 -0.30 1.40
N THR A 104 -14.17 -0.36 0.07
CA THR A 104 -13.39 0.59 -0.75
C THR A 104 -14.24 1.42 -1.71
N LEU A 105 -15.42 0.92 -2.07
CA LEU A 105 -16.35 1.60 -2.95
C LEU A 105 -17.51 2.19 -2.16
N ASN A 106 -17.87 3.43 -2.46
CA ASN A 106 -19.07 4.06 -1.92
C ASN A 106 -20.28 3.71 -2.81
N PRO A 107 -21.26 2.93 -2.31
CA PRO A 107 -22.40 2.47 -3.10
C PRO A 107 -23.36 3.61 -3.51
N VAL A 108 -23.23 4.79 -2.90
CA VAL A 108 -24.03 5.98 -3.25
C VAL A 108 -23.45 6.71 -4.47
N LEU A 109 -22.19 6.44 -4.83
CA LEU A 109 -21.50 7.09 -5.95
C LEU A 109 -21.46 6.17 -7.17
N THR A 110 -21.60 6.76 -8.35
CA THR A 110 -21.38 6.04 -9.61
C THR A 110 -19.91 5.62 -9.75
N ILE A 111 -19.65 4.57 -10.55
CA ILE A 111 -18.27 4.12 -10.85
C ILE A 111 -17.44 5.30 -11.41
N GLY A 112 -18.01 6.05 -12.36
CA GLY A 112 -17.34 7.21 -12.95
C GLY A 112 -16.97 8.29 -11.93
N GLN A 113 -17.85 8.58 -10.96
CA GLN A 113 -17.54 9.54 -9.90
C GLN A 113 -16.36 9.07 -9.03
N GLN A 114 -16.33 7.80 -8.65
CA GLN A 114 -15.26 7.25 -7.81
C GLN A 114 -13.91 7.20 -8.57
N MET A 115 -13.94 6.95 -9.87
CA MET A 115 -12.74 7.07 -10.73
C MET A 115 -12.23 8.52 -10.78
N LEU A 116 -13.13 9.50 -10.94
CA LEU A 116 -12.78 10.92 -10.93
C LEU A 116 -12.17 11.36 -9.60
N GLU A 117 -12.75 10.95 -8.47
CA GLU A 117 -12.21 11.24 -7.14
C GLU A 117 -10.79 10.71 -6.98
N THR A 118 -10.53 9.48 -7.44
CA THR A 118 -9.20 8.87 -7.40
C THR A 118 -8.19 9.66 -8.22
N ILE A 119 -8.53 10.02 -9.47
CA ILE A 119 -7.66 10.83 -10.34
C ILE A 119 -7.37 12.18 -9.69
N ARG A 120 -8.39 12.89 -9.22
CA ARG A 120 -8.24 14.22 -8.60
C ARG A 120 -7.52 14.18 -7.25
N ALA A 121 -7.58 13.04 -6.55
CA ALA A 121 -6.84 12.86 -5.29
C ALA A 121 -5.34 12.73 -5.49
N HIS A 122 -4.89 12.28 -6.67
CA HIS A 122 -3.48 11.94 -6.93
C HIS A 122 -2.84 12.69 -8.10
N MET A 123 -3.63 13.39 -8.92
CA MET A 123 -3.17 14.15 -10.09
C MET A 123 -3.71 15.58 -10.05
N SER A 124 -2.86 16.54 -10.43
CA SER A 124 -3.24 17.95 -10.59
C SER A 124 -3.77 18.19 -12.01
N VAL A 125 -5.03 17.81 -12.25
CA VAL A 125 -5.69 17.93 -13.56
C VAL A 125 -7.05 18.63 -13.44
N SER A 126 -7.56 19.18 -14.55
CA SER A 126 -8.89 19.78 -14.60
C SER A 126 -9.99 18.70 -14.55
N ASP A 127 -11.24 19.09 -14.24
CA ASP A 127 -12.37 18.14 -14.22
C ASP A 127 -12.61 17.51 -15.60
N ALA A 128 -12.49 18.31 -16.67
CA ALA A 128 -12.59 17.82 -18.04
C ALA A 128 -11.50 16.80 -18.38
N GLU A 129 -10.28 17.05 -17.92
CA GLU A 129 -9.15 16.14 -18.11
C GLU A 129 -9.32 14.85 -17.30
N ALA A 130 -9.73 14.96 -16.03
CA ALA A 130 -10.03 13.79 -15.21
C ALA A 130 -11.11 12.91 -15.84
N ARG A 131 -12.16 13.50 -16.41
CA ARG A 131 -13.21 12.77 -17.15
C ARG A 131 -12.65 12.06 -18.37
N ARG A 132 -11.79 12.73 -19.14
CA ARG A 132 -11.15 12.12 -20.31
C ARG A 132 -10.32 10.90 -19.92
N ILE A 133 -9.46 11.06 -18.90
CA ILE A 133 -8.63 9.96 -18.38
C ILE A 133 -9.51 8.82 -17.87
N ALA A 134 -10.57 9.11 -17.08
CA ALA A 134 -11.45 8.08 -16.55
C ALA A 134 -12.12 7.25 -17.66
N VAL A 135 -12.56 7.90 -18.74
CA VAL A 135 -13.19 7.21 -19.89
C VAL A 135 -12.18 6.38 -20.68
N GLU A 136 -10.94 6.85 -20.84
CA GLU A 136 -9.88 6.11 -21.55
C GLU A 136 -9.46 4.82 -20.80
N LYS A 137 -9.60 4.81 -19.47
CA LYS A 137 -9.18 3.69 -18.60
C LYS A 137 -10.32 2.71 -18.25
N LEU A 138 -11.52 2.90 -18.81
CA LEU A 138 -12.63 1.92 -18.76
C LEU A 138 -12.41 0.84 -19.82
#